data_AF-A0A1H3DEU0-F1
#
_entry.id   AF-A0A1H3DEU0-F1
#
_cell.length_a   1.000
_cell.length_b   1.000
_cell.length_c   1.000
_cell.angle_alpha   90.00
_cell.angle_beta   90.00
_cell.angle_gamma   90.00
#
_symmetry.space_group_name_H-M   'P 1'
#
loop_
_entity.id
_entity.type
_entity.pdbx_description
1 polymer ?
#
loop_
_entity_poly.entity_id
_entity_poly.type
_entity_poly.pdbx_seq_one_letter_code
_entity_poly.pdbx_strand_id
1 'polypeptide(L)'
;MIVIVPAANYREKLPEEHHADYDELFGRASEIIRLDFPDSTSESHMAASVKMIESADRLVAVWDGEPARGYGGTADVVDAARERDLPVTLIWPDGAERD
;
A
#
# COMPACT_ATOMS: atom_id res chain seq x y z
N MET A 1 -14.98 -2.23 2.76
CA MET A 1 -13.52 -2.11 2.57
C MET A 1 -13.28 -1.26 1.34
N ILE A 2 -12.50 -0.19 1.44
CA ILE A 2 -12.13 0.64 0.29
C ILE A 2 -10.82 0.07 -0.28
N VAL A 3 -10.75 -0.09 -1.60
CA VAL A 3 -9.53 -0.51 -2.31
C VAL A 3 -9.03 0.66 -3.14
N ILE A 4 -7.74 0.98 -3.04
CA ILE A 4 -7.09 1.99 -3.88
C ILE A 4 -6.17 1.28 -4.85
N VAL A 5 -6.43 1.46 -6.14
CA VAL A 5 -5.64 0.84 -7.22
C VAL A 5 -4.66 1.89 -7.76
N PRO A 6 -3.35 1.63 -7.69
CA PRO A 6 -2.34 2.62 -8.04
C PRO A 6 -2.29 2.96 -9.53
N ALA A 7 -2.56 2.00 -10.40
CA ALA A 7 -2.51 2.18 -11.85
C ALA A 7 -3.45 1.25 -12.62
N ALA A 8 -3.77 1.62 -13.85
CA ALA A 8 -4.68 0.87 -14.72
C ALA A 8 -4.20 -0.57 -14.97
N ASN A 9 -2.89 -0.77 -15.18
CA ASN A 9 -2.29 -2.07 -15.46
C ASN A 9 -1.78 -2.81 -14.21
N TYR A 10 -2.23 -2.42 -13.00
CA TYR A 10 -1.70 -2.97 -11.75
C TYR A 10 -1.92 -4.48 -11.65
N ARG A 11 -3.12 -4.96 -11.96
CA ARG A 11 -3.46 -6.38 -11.91
C ARG A 11 -2.59 -7.18 -12.87
N GLU A 12 -2.37 -6.69 -14.09
CA GLU A 12 -1.60 -7.34 -15.14
C GLU A 12 -0.10 -7.39 -14.82
N LYS A 13 0.42 -6.46 -14.01
CA LYS A 13 1.81 -6.48 -13.55
C LYS A 13 2.04 -7.38 -12.34
N LEU A 14 0.99 -7.87 -11.68
CA LEU A 14 1.13 -8.87 -10.62
C LEU A 14 1.48 -10.24 -11.23
N PRO A 15 2.31 -11.05 -10.54
CA PRO A 15 2.44 -12.48 -10.84
C PRO A 15 1.07 -13.14 -10.97
N GLU A 16 0.91 -14.01 -11.98
CA GLU A 16 -0.37 -14.65 -12.31
C GLU A 16 -0.98 -15.42 -11.12
N GLU A 17 -0.13 -16.00 -10.27
CA GLU A 17 -0.55 -16.70 -9.05
C GLU A 17 -1.32 -15.80 -8.06
N HIS A 18 -1.11 -14.48 -8.08
CA HIS A 18 -1.82 -13.52 -7.22
C HIS A 18 -3.12 -13.00 -7.83
N HIS A 19 -3.45 -13.34 -9.09
CA HIS A 19 -4.62 -12.79 -9.77
C HIS A 19 -5.93 -13.23 -9.11
N ALA A 20 -6.01 -14.49 -8.65
CA ALA A 20 -7.20 -15.02 -8.00
C ALA A 20 -7.47 -14.31 -6.65
N ASP A 21 -6.43 -14.17 -5.81
CA ASP A 21 -6.53 -13.48 -4.52
C ASP A 21 -6.85 -11.99 -4.71
N TYR A 22 -6.23 -11.35 -5.70
CA TYR A 22 -6.53 -9.97 -6.09
C TYR A 22 -8.01 -9.82 -6.46
N ASP A 23 -8.53 -10.66 -7.36
CA ASP A 23 -9.90 -10.60 -7.83
C ASP A 23 -10.92 -10.85 -6.72
N GLU A 24 -10.63 -11.76 -5.79
CA GLU A 24 -11.47 -11.99 -4.62
C GLU A 24 -11.55 -10.73 -3.73
N LEU A 25 -10.39 -10.18 -3.34
CA LEU A 25 -10.32 -8.99 -2.49
C LEU A 25 -10.96 -7.78 -3.18
N PHE A 26 -10.73 -7.63 -4.49
CA PHE A 26 -11.32 -6.60 -5.31
C PHE A 26 -12.85 -6.72 -5.36
N GLY A 27 -13.38 -7.94 -5.52
CA GLY A 27 -14.83 -8.20 -5.52
C GLY A 27 -15.52 -7.96 -4.19
N ARG A 28 -14.77 -7.97 -3.07
CA ARG A 28 -15.27 -7.70 -1.71
C ARG A 28 -15.22 -6.21 -1.34
N ALA A 29 -14.65 -5.36 -2.19
CA ALA A 29 -14.54 -3.93 -1.96
C ALA A 29 -15.93 -3.26 -1.99
N SER A 30 -16.21 -2.44 -0.99
CA SER A 30 -17.41 -1.58 -0.97
C SER A 30 -17.22 -0.35 -1.86
N GLU A 31 -15.98 0.03 -2.12
CA GLU A 31 -15.59 1.14 -2.98
C GLU A 31 -14.21 0.86 -3.56
N ILE A 32 -14.03 1.24 -4.83
CA ILE A 32 -12.75 1.12 -5.53
C ILE A 32 -12.37 2.48 -6.07
N ILE A 33 -11.26 3.01 -5.60
CA ILE A 33 -10.68 4.27 -6.07
C ILE A 33 -9.52 3.90 -7.01
N ARG A 34 -9.65 4.22 -8.29
CA ARG A 34 -8.58 4.04 -9.28
C ARG A 34 -7.88 5.37 -9.50
N LEU A 35 -6.56 5.40 -9.34
CA LEU A 35 -5.77 6.57 -9.69
C LEU A 35 -5.51 6.64 -11.20
N ASP A 36 -5.35 7.85 -11.71
CA ASP A 36 -5.12 8.13 -13.13
C ASP A 36 -3.64 7.95 -13.52
N PHE A 37 -3.12 6.74 -13.27
CA PHE A 37 -1.81 6.32 -13.74
C PHE A 37 -1.97 5.17 -14.74
N PRO A 38 -1.36 5.26 -15.94
CA PRO A 38 -1.40 4.17 -16.90
C PRO A 38 -0.57 2.96 -16.45
N ASP A 39 0.54 3.23 -15.75
CA ASP A 39 1.55 2.25 -15.39
C ASP A 39 1.77 2.15 -13.88
N SER A 40 1.84 0.90 -13.40
CA SER A 40 2.27 0.62 -12.03
C SER A 40 3.78 0.87 -11.89
N THR A 41 4.11 2.02 -11.32
CA THR A 41 5.46 2.49 -10.95
C THR A 41 5.54 2.82 -9.46
N SER A 42 6.75 3.05 -8.94
CA SER A 42 6.96 3.52 -7.55
C SER A 42 6.16 4.78 -7.22
N GLU A 43 6.06 5.71 -8.16
CA GLU A 43 5.27 6.95 -8.00
C GLU A 43 3.78 6.66 -7.90
N SER A 44 3.25 5.76 -8.73
CA SER A 44 1.85 5.35 -8.66
C SER A 44 1.51 4.66 -7.33
N HIS A 45 2.44 3.85 -6.81
CA HIS A 45 2.30 3.18 -5.53
C HIS A 45 2.31 4.19 -4.39
N MET A 46 3.23 5.16 -4.40
CA MET A 46 3.25 6.19 -3.38
C MET A 46 2.01 7.08 -3.44
N ALA A 47 1.53 7.44 -4.64
CA ALA A 47 0.29 8.20 -4.79
C ALA A 47 -0.92 7.44 -4.22
N ALA A 48 -1.00 6.13 -4.43
CA ALA A 48 -2.03 5.28 -3.82
C ALA A 48 -1.92 5.24 -2.29
N SER A 49 -0.71 5.09 -1.77
CA SER A 49 -0.45 5.13 -0.33
C SER A 49 -0.84 6.47 0.29
N VAL A 50 -0.54 7.60 -0.37
CA VAL A 50 -0.97 8.93 0.08
C VAL A 50 -2.50 9.04 0.09
N LYS A 51 -3.16 8.57 -0.98
CA LYS A 51 -4.63 8.58 -1.03
C LYS A 51 -5.26 7.71 0.08
N MET A 52 -4.60 6.61 0.43
CA MET A 52 -5.02 5.72 1.50
C MET A 52 -4.95 6.43 2.86
N ILE A 53 -3.80 7.01 3.20
CA ILE A 53 -3.59 7.67 4.49
C ILE A 53 -4.44 8.94 4.65
N GLU A 54 -4.80 9.63 3.56
CA GLU A 54 -5.74 10.76 3.58
C GLU A 54 -7.16 10.40 4.05
N SER A 55 -7.54 9.13 3.91
CA SER A 55 -8.87 8.62 4.26
C SER A 55 -8.88 7.71 5.48
N ALA A 56 -7.73 7.54 6.13
CA ALA A 56 -7.56 6.65 7.27
C ALA A 56 -7.54 7.43 8.59
N ASP A 57 -8.09 6.84 9.65
CA ASP A 57 -7.99 7.37 11.02
C ASP A 57 -6.74 6.85 11.77
N ARG A 58 -6.15 5.74 11.29
CA ARG A 58 -4.94 5.11 11.83
C ARG A 58 -4.28 4.25 10.76
N LEU A 59 -2.95 4.22 10.76
CA LEU A 59 -2.14 3.30 9.95
C LEU A 59 -1.63 2.14 10.81
N VAL A 60 -1.78 0.91 10.31
CA VAL A 60 -1.10 -0.27 10.86
C VAL A 60 -0.10 -0.74 9.81
N ALA A 61 1.19 -0.75 10.15
CA ALA A 61 2.26 -1.15 9.25
C ALA A 61 2.98 -2.39 9.79
N VAL A 62 3.08 -3.43 8.95
CA VAL A 62 3.95 -4.58 9.23
C VAL A 62 5.32 -4.24 8.66
N TRP A 63 6.23 -3.81 9.53
CA TRP A 63 7.49 -3.18 9.13
C TRP A 63 8.55 -3.31 10.21
N ASP A 64 9.78 -3.60 9.79
CA ASP A 64 10.97 -3.81 10.63
C ASP A 64 11.58 -2.53 11.21
N GLY A 65 11.15 -1.35 10.73
CA GLY A 65 11.72 -0.07 11.14
C GLY A 65 12.89 0.40 10.28
N GLU A 66 13.31 -0.40 9.29
CA GLU A 66 14.45 -0.10 8.43
C GLU A 66 14.04 0.72 7.20
N PRO A 67 14.96 1.52 6.61
CA PRO A 67 14.66 2.34 5.44
C PRO A 67 14.02 1.59 4.26
N ALA A 68 13.31 2.34 3.43
CA ALA A 68 12.73 1.82 2.20
C ALA A 68 13.85 1.33 1.26
N ARG A 69 13.62 0.17 0.59
CA ARG A 69 14.53 -0.33 -0.48
C ARG A 69 14.39 0.45 -1.78
N GLY A 70 13.32 1.22 -1.91
CA GLY A 70 12.99 2.05 -3.06
C GLY A 70 11.80 2.95 -2.73
N TYR A 71 11.62 3.99 -3.52
CA TYR A 71 10.56 4.97 -3.31
C TYR A 71 9.18 4.30 -3.33
N GLY A 72 8.32 4.74 -2.40
CA GLY A 72 6.98 4.18 -2.20
C GLY A 72 6.97 2.90 -1.38
N GLY A 73 8.10 2.54 -0.77
CA GLY A 73 8.16 1.43 0.19
C GLY A 73 7.53 1.78 1.54
N THR A 74 7.39 0.78 2.42
CA THR A 74 6.66 0.93 3.69
C THR A 74 7.20 2.05 4.59
N ALA A 75 8.52 2.26 4.62
CA ALA A 75 9.12 3.35 5.40
C ALA A 75 8.62 4.73 4.93
N ASP A 76 8.59 4.97 3.61
CA ASP A 76 8.11 6.24 3.04
C ASP A 76 6.63 6.48 3.36
N VAL A 77 5.81 5.42 3.36
CA VAL A 77 4.39 5.50 3.71
C VAL A 77 4.20 5.80 5.19
N VAL A 78 5.00 5.18 6.06
CA VAL A 78 4.99 5.44 7.51
C VAL A 78 5.41 6.88 7.80
N ASP A 79 6.43 7.39 7.12
CA ASP A 79 6.87 8.77 7.29
C ASP A 79 5.81 9.76 6.78
N ALA A 80 5.21 9.50 5.61
CA ALA A 80 4.11 10.32 5.10
C ALA A 80 2.88 10.32 6.02
N ALA A 81 2.59 9.21 6.71
CA ALA A 81 1.53 9.14 7.71
C ALA A 81 1.86 9.98 8.95
N ARG A 82 3.10 9.89 9.45
CA ARG A 82 3.56 10.67 10.60
C ARG A 82 3.56 12.17 10.34
N GLU A 83 3.96 12.59 9.14
CA GLU A 83 3.91 13.99 8.71
C GLU A 83 2.48 14.57 8.71
N ARG A 84 1.47 13.70 8.66
CA ARG A 84 0.04 14.07 8.69
C ARG A 84 -0.60 13.89 10.07
N ASP A 85 0.20 13.67 11.11
CA ASP A 85 -0.24 13.36 12.47
C ASP A 85 -1.15 12.11 12.54
N LEU A 86 -1.07 11.21 11.56
CA LEU A 86 -1.84 9.97 11.55
C LEU A 86 -1.23 9.00 12.56
N PRO A 87 -1.98 8.47 13.54
CA PRO A 87 -1.46 7.48 14.46
C PRO A 87 -0.96 6.24 13.70
N VAL A 88 0.31 5.86 13.92
CA VAL A 88 0.92 4.68 13.31
C VAL A 88 1.18 3.60 14.36
N THR A 89 0.70 2.38 14.10
CA THR A 89 1.05 1.18 14.87
C THR A 89 1.96 0.30 14.04
N LEU A 90 3.16 0.03 14.55
CA LEU A 90 4.12 -0.89 13.93
C LEU A 90 3.94 -2.29 14.49
N ILE A 91 3.92 -3.29 13.60
CA ILE A 91 3.87 -4.70 13.96
C ILE A 91 5.10 -5.37 13.33
N TRP A 92 6.06 -5.77 14.17
CA TRP A 92 7.18 -6.60 13.77
C TRP A 92 7.38 -7.68 14.84
N PRO A 93 7.08 -8.96 14.55
CA PRO A 93 7.24 -10.03 15.53
C PRO A 93 8.69 -10.28 15.91
N ASP A 94 8.92 -10.69 17.17
CA ASP A 94 10.23 -11.14 17.61
C ASP A 94 10.71 -12.33 16.75
N GLY A 95 11.94 -12.22 16.23
CA GLY A 95 12.53 -13.23 15.36
C GLY A 95 12.09 -13.18 13.90
N ALA A 96 11.29 -12.19 13.50
CA ALA A 96 11.02 -11.92 12.08
C ALA A 96 12.26 -11.31 11.42
N GLU A 97 12.62 -11.84 10.25
CA GLU A 97 13.71 -11.35 9.41
C GLU A 97 13.13 -10.79 8.10
N ARG A 98 13.83 -9.80 7.54
CA ARG A 98 13.48 -9.22 6.24
C ARG A 98 14.47 -9.75 5.21
N ASP A 99 13.96 -10.57 4.28
CA ASP A 99 14.72 -11.16 3.15
C ASP A 99 15.27 -10.12 2.19
#